data_AF-A0A835D963-F1
#
_entry.id   AF-A0A835D963-F1
#
_cell.length_a   1.000
_cell.length_b   1.000
_cell.length_c   1.000
_cell.angle_alpha   90.00
_cell.angle_beta   90.00
_cell.angle_gamma   90.00
#
_symmetry.space_group_name_H-M   'P 1'
#
loop_
_entity.id
_entity.type
_entity.pdbx_description
1 polymer ?
#
loop_
_entity_poly.entity_id
_entity_poly.type
_entity_poly.pdbx_seq_one_letter_code
_entity_poly.pdbx_strand_id
1 'polypeptide(L)'
;MKNPYSLIYFDLIWYFFFVFVRNSSARIKVHELRGKTKTDLLNQLKDLKAELALLRVAKVTGGAPNKLSKIKVVRLSIAQVLTVISQKQKAALREAYKKKKFLPLDLRPKKTRAIRKRLTKHQVLVSNANHINFDLVVYALLPPKFLMLNSCIFVVFHFCENY
;
A
#
# COMPACT_ATOMS: atom_id res chain seq x y z
N MET A 1 -11.26 13.40 13.77
CA MET A 1 -11.92 12.58 12.73
C MET A 1 -11.26 12.84 11.37
N LYS A 2 -10.42 11.93 10.88
CA LYS A 2 -9.91 11.95 9.50
C LYS A 2 -10.07 10.56 8.91
N ASN A 3 -10.91 10.49 7.89
CA ASN A 3 -11.39 9.30 7.20
C ASN A 3 -10.28 8.27 6.88
N PRO A 4 -10.42 6.98 7.27
CA PRO A 4 -9.43 5.93 6.99
C PRO A 4 -9.48 5.38 5.55
N TYR A 5 -10.32 5.92 4.67
CA TYR A 5 -10.62 5.30 3.37
C TYR A 5 -9.81 5.81 2.15
N SER A 6 -8.87 6.75 2.30
CA SER A 6 -8.16 7.32 1.13
C SER A 6 -6.92 6.54 0.68
N LEU A 7 -6.44 5.56 1.47
CA LEU A 7 -5.29 4.71 1.12
C LEU A 7 -5.69 3.39 0.45
N ILE A 8 -6.98 3.12 0.31
CA ILE A 8 -7.50 1.91 -0.34
C ILE A 8 -7.82 2.18 -1.84
N TYR A 9 -7.91 3.45 -2.23
CA TYR A 9 -8.39 3.85 -3.56
C TYR A 9 -7.32 3.84 -4.69
N PHE A 10 -6.03 3.77 -4.35
CA PHE A 10 -4.97 3.59 -5.36
C PHE A 10 -4.67 2.11 -5.64
N ASP A 11 -5.01 1.22 -4.71
CA ASP A 11 -4.92 -0.24 -4.90
C ASP A 11 -6.16 -0.79 -5.60
N LEU A 12 -7.34 -0.16 -5.46
CA LEU A 12 -8.58 -0.61 -6.11
C LEU A 12 -8.65 -0.34 -7.62
N ILE A 13 -7.95 0.68 -8.15
CA ILE A 13 -7.89 0.90 -9.61
C ILE A 13 -6.97 -0.13 -10.29
N TRP A 14 -6.03 -0.72 -9.56
CA TRP A 14 -5.21 -1.83 -10.07
C TRP A 14 -5.85 -3.20 -9.81
N TYR A 15 -6.60 -3.35 -8.71
CA TYR A 15 -7.34 -4.59 -8.41
C TYR A 15 -8.61 -4.76 -9.26
N PHE A 16 -9.24 -3.69 -9.75
CA PHE A 16 -10.39 -3.80 -10.65
C PHE A 16 -10.02 -4.18 -12.10
N PHE A 17 -8.75 -3.98 -12.49
CA PHE A 17 -8.23 -4.56 -13.74
C PHE A 17 -7.77 -6.02 -13.58
N PHE A 18 -7.76 -6.54 -12.34
CA PHE A 18 -7.20 -7.85 -11.99
C PHE A 18 -8.26 -8.95 -11.82
N VAL A 19 -9.53 -8.73 -12.16
CA VAL A 19 -10.53 -9.80 -12.14
C VAL A 19 -11.17 -10.00 -13.51
N PHE A 20 -11.03 -11.24 -13.98
CA PHE A 20 -11.82 -11.90 -15.03
C PHE A 20 -11.43 -11.65 -16.50
N VAL A 21 -10.43 -12.41 -16.97
CA VAL A 21 -10.64 -13.50 -17.94
C VAL A 21 -9.59 -14.56 -17.63
N ARG A 22 -10.03 -15.71 -17.09
CA ARG A 22 -9.22 -16.92 -16.94
C ARG A 22 -9.25 -17.64 -18.29
N ASN A 23 -8.15 -17.60 -19.04
CA ASN A 23 -7.92 -18.46 -20.21
C ASN A 23 -6.56 -19.14 -20.01
N SER A 24 -6.53 -20.48 -20.04
CA SER A 24 -5.51 -21.30 -19.37
C SER A 24 -4.35 -21.80 -20.23
N SER A 25 -4.24 -21.48 -21.53
CA SER A 25 -3.25 -22.18 -22.39
C SER A 25 -2.15 -21.33 -23.04
N ALA A 26 -2.25 -19.99 -23.09
CA ALA A 26 -1.32 -19.17 -23.90
C ALA A 26 -0.80 -17.89 -23.22
N ARG A 27 -0.83 -17.82 -21.88
CA ARG A 27 -0.39 -16.62 -21.14
C ARG A 27 1.02 -16.79 -20.59
N ILE A 28 1.88 -15.82 -20.87
CA ILE A 28 3.22 -15.74 -20.27
C ILE A 28 3.06 -15.64 -18.75
N LYS A 29 3.77 -16.49 -18.02
CA LYS A 29 3.77 -16.44 -16.55
C LYS A 29 4.86 -15.50 -16.07
N VAL A 30 4.50 -14.56 -15.22
CA VAL A 30 5.41 -13.49 -14.76
C VAL A 30 6.58 -14.05 -13.93
N HIS A 31 6.40 -15.14 -13.20
CA HIS A 31 7.48 -15.74 -12.41
C HIS A 31 8.61 -16.27 -13.29
N GLU A 32 8.29 -16.84 -14.46
CA GLU A 32 9.28 -17.33 -15.42
C GLU A 32 10.11 -16.18 -16.01
N LEU A 33 9.50 -15.01 -16.22
CA LEU A 33 10.19 -13.82 -16.75
C LEU A 33 11.22 -13.23 -15.79
N ARG A 34 11.06 -13.44 -14.47
CA ARG A 34 12.01 -12.91 -13.47
C ARG A 34 13.37 -13.60 -13.54
N GLY A 35 13.42 -14.88 -13.89
CA GLY A 35 14.67 -15.64 -14.05
C GLY A 35 15.46 -15.32 -15.31
N LYS A 36 14.83 -14.72 -16.33
CA LYS A 36 15.46 -14.45 -17.64
C LYS A 36 16.40 -13.23 -17.61
N THR A 37 17.39 -13.21 -18.50
CA THR A 37 18.31 -12.08 -18.61
C THR A 37 17.67 -10.86 -19.28
N LYS A 38 18.31 -9.70 -19.20
CA LYS A 38 17.79 -8.46 -19.80
C LYS A 38 17.71 -8.56 -21.33
N THR A 39 18.68 -9.20 -21.96
CA THR A 39 18.73 -9.38 -23.42
C THR A 39 17.58 -10.25 -23.90
N ASP A 40 17.29 -11.34 -23.20
CA ASP A 40 16.21 -12.26 -23.56
C ASP A 40 14.83 -11.61 -23.45
N LEU A 41 14.63 -10.77 -22.42
CA LEU A 41 13.40 -10.01 -22.24
C LEU A 41 13.21 -8.97 -23.35
N LEU A 42 14.29 -8.35 -23.85
CA LEU A 42 14.23 -7.41 -24.96
C LEU A 42 13.94 -8.10 -26.30
N ASN A 43 14.47 -9.30 -26.51
CA ASN A 43 14.17 -10.10 -27.70
C ASN A 43 12.69 -10.54 -27.70
N GLN A 44 12.21 -11.12 -26.60
CA GLN A 44 10.79 -11.47 -26.44
C GLN A 44 9.85 -10.27 -26.67
N LEU A 45 10.27 -9.07 -26.23
CA LEU A 45 9.50 -7.85 -26.44
C LEU A 45 9.44 -7.43 -27.91
N LYS A 46 10.49 -7.66 -28.70
CA LYS A 46 10.47 -7.40 -30.15
C LYS A 46 9.53 -8.36 -30.87
N ASP A 47 9.60 -9.64 -30.54
CA ASP A 47 8.77 -10.68 -31.17
C ASP A 47 7.27 -10.44 -30.90
N LEU A 48 6.91 -10.14 -29.64
CA LEU A 48 5.52 -9.83 -29.27
C LEU A 48 5.00 -8.56 -29.94
N LYS A 49 5.87 -7.56 -30.18
CA LYS A 49 5.48 -6.34 -30.91
C LYS A 49 5.25 -6.60 -32.39
N ALA A 50 6.08 -7.45 -33.01
CA ALA A 50 5.89 -7.87 -34.39
C ALA A 50 4.57 -8.65 -34.54
N GLU A 51 4.29 -9.59 -33.64
CA GLU A 51 3.01 -10.32 -33.62
C GLU A 51 1.82 -9.36 -33.47
N LEU A 52 1.91 -8.38 -32.54
CA LEU A 52 0.85 -7.39 -32.38
C LEU A 52 0.61 -6.57 -33.65
N ALA A 53 1.67 -6.18 -34.37
CA ALA A 53 1.55 -5.45 -35.63
C ALA A 53 0.80 -6.27 -36.69
N LEU A 54 1.15 -7.55 -36.84
CA LEU A 54 0.45 -8.46 -37.76
C LEU A 54 -1.03 -8.62 -37.39
N LEU A 55 -1.34 -8.78 -36.10
CA LEU A 55 -2.73 -8.89 -35.63
C LEU A 55 -3.54 -7.61 -35.84
N ARG A 56 -2.89 -6.43 -35.83
CA ARG A 56 -3.56 -5.15 -36.13
C ARG A 56 -3.91 -5.03 -37.61
N VAL A 57 -3.03 -5.47 -38.51
CA VAL A 57 -3.34 -5.53 -39.95
C VAL A 57 -4.50 -6.51 -40.20
N ALA A 58 -4.42 -7.71 -39.62
CA ALA A 58 -5.48 -8.72 -39.75
C ALA A 58 -6.84 -8.23 -39.22
N LYS A 59 -6.87 -7.35 -38.21
CA LYS A 59 -8.10 -6.72 -37.73
C LYS A 59 -8.72 -5.80 -38.78
N VAL A 60 -7.90 -5.02 -39.50
CA VAL A 60 -8.37 -4.09 -40.53
C VAL A 60 -8.88 -4.84 -41.75
N THR A 61 -8.25 -5.95 -42.13
CA THR A 61 -8.65 -6.76 -43.29
C THR A 61 -9.77 -7.76 -43.01
N GLY A 62 -10.48 -7.66 -41.88
CA GLY A 62 -11.60 -8.55 -41.55
C GLY A 62 -11.20 -9.99 -41.23
N GLY A 63 -10.05 -10.21 -40.58
CA GLY A 63 -9.53 -11.55 -40.29
C GLY A 63 -10.37 -12.37 -39.29
N ALA A 64 -10.14 -13.69 -39.29
CA ALA A 64 -10.88 -14.65 -38.45
C ALA A 64 -10.92 -14.28 -36.95
N PRO A 65 -12.04 -14.55 -36.25
CA PRO A 65 -12.25 -14.14 -34.85
C PRO A 65 -11.20 -14.73 -33.89
N ASN A 66 -10.69 -15.93 -34.18
CA ASN A 66 -9.63 -16.56 -33.39
C ASN A 66 -8.32 -15.74 -33.37
N LYS A 67 -8.00 -15.04 -34.47
CA LYS A 67 -6.83 -14.14 -34.52
C LYS A 67 -7.09 -12.86 -33.72
N LEU A 68 -8.31 -12.33 -33.73
CA LEU A 68 -8.69 -11.13 -33.00
C LEU A 68 -8.66 -11.34 -31.47
N SER A 69 -9.09 -12.52 -31.01
CA SER A 69 -9.04 -12.91 -29.59
C SER A 69 -7.63 -12.87 -29.00
N LYS A 70 -6.59 -13.08 -29.82
CA LYS A 70 -5.18 -13.03 -29.39
C LYS A 70 -4.68 -11.61 -29.09
N ILE A 71 -5.30 -10.57 -29.65
CA ILE A 71 -4.85 -9.17 -29.46
C ILE A 71 -4.81 -8.79 -27.99
N LYS A 72 -5.85 -9.13 -27.22
CA LYS A 72 -5.91 -8.84 -25.78
C LYS A 72 -4.78 -9.55 -25.03
N VAL A 73 -4.53 -10.81 -25.37
CA VAL A 73 -3.49 -11.64 -24.73
C VAL A 73 -2.10 -11.07 -25.01
N VAL A 74 -1.77 -10.78 -26.27
CA VAL A 74 -0.46 -10.23 -26.67
C VAL A 74 -0.20 -8.86 -26.01
N ARG A 75 -1.22 -7.98 -25.92
CA ARG A 75 -1.08 -6.69 -25.24
C ARG A 75 -0.76 -6.84 -23.74
N LEU A 76 -1.42 -7.79 -23.07
CA LEU A 76 -1.15 -8.10 -21.66
C LEU A 76 0.26 -8.68 -21.49
N SER A 77 0.69 -9.57 -22.38
CA SER A 77 2.05 -10.13 -22.39
C SER A 77 3.12 -9.04 -22.54
N ILE A 78 2.95 -8.08 -23.46
CA ILE A 78 3.87 -6.94 -23.62
C ILE A 78 3.93 -6.11 -22.34
N ALA A 79 2.78 -5.81 -21.74
CA ALA A 79 2.72 -5.05 -20.49
C ALA A 79 3.44 -5.76 -19.34
N GLN A 80 3.31 -7.09 -19.24
CA GLN A 80 4.01 -7.89 -18.23
C GLN A 80 5.53 -7.87 -18.40
N VAL A 81 6.04 -8.06 -19.63
CA VAL A 81 7.48 -7.99 -19.92
C VAL A 81 8.06 -6.61 -19.58
N LEU A 82 7.40 -5.54 -20.03
CA LEU A 82 7.80 -4.15 -19.70
C LEU A 82 7.80 -3.88 -18.19
N THR A 83 6.82 -4.44 -17.47
CA THR A 83 6.73 -4.31 -16.02
C THR A 83 7.92 -4.98 -15.34
N VAL A 84 8.29 -6.20 -15.74
CA VAL A 84 9.45 -6.91 -15.17
C VAL A 84 10.75 -6.16 -15.46
N ILE A 85 10.95 -5.66 -16.69
CA ILE A 85 12.12 -4.84 -17.04
C ILE A 85 12.20 -3.60 -16.14
N SER A 86 11.09 -2.88 -15.99
CA SER A 86 11.01 -1.66 -15.16
C SER A 86 11.26 -1.96 -13.68
N GLN A 87 10.76 -3.09 -13.16
CA GLN A 87 11.01 -3.54 -11.80
C GLN A 87 12.50 -3.81 -11.57
N LYS A 88 13.15 -4.57 -12.46
CA LYS A 88 14.59 -4.88 -12.38
C LYS A 88 15.43 -3.60 -12.44
N GLN A 89 15.11 -2.69 -13.36
CA GLN A 89 15.81 -1.39 -13.47
C GLN A 89 15.68 -0.56 -12.20
N LYS A 90 14.46 -0.44 -11.64
CA LYS A 90 14.23 0.31 -10.39
C LYS A 90 14.91 -0.36 -9.19
N ALA A 91 14.97 -1.68 -9.13
CA ALA A 91 15.67 -2.41 -8.07
C ALA A 91 17.17 -2.11 -8.09
N ALA A 92 17.82 -2.24 -9.25
CA ALA A 92 19.23 -1.90 -9.43
C ALA A 92 19.54 -0.43 -9.08
N LEU A 93 18.67 0.50 -9.47
CA LEU A 93 18.81 1.90 -9.10
C LEU A 93 18.64 2.14 -7.59
N ARG A 94 17.71 1.46 -6.93
CA ARG A 94 17.54 1.57 -5.47
C ARG A 94 18.78 1.09 -4.72
N GLU A 95 19.41 0.01 -5.19
CA GLU A 95 20.67 -0.50 -4.63
C GLU A 95 21.80 0.51 -4.81
N ALA A 96 21.97 1.06 -6.02
CA ALA A 96 23.01 2.03 -6.33
C ALA A 96 22.89 3.37 -5.57
N TYR A 97 21.69 3.71 -5.07
CA TYR A 97 21.42 4.98 -4.37
C TYR A 97 21.04 4.82 -2.88
N LYS A 98 21.07 3.61 -2.30
CA LYS A 98 20.54 3.30 -0.96
C LYS A 98 21.04 4.19 0.20
N LYS A 99 22.27 4.72 0.10
CA LYS A 99 22.92 5.53 1.14
C LYS A 99 23.31 6.94 0.68
N LYS A 100 22.90 7.34 -0.53
CA LYS A 100 23.24 8.65 -1.07
C LYS A 100 22.26 9.70 -0.54
N LYS A 101 22.79 10.86 -0.12
CA LYS A 101 21.98 12.00 0.36
C LYS A 101 21.03 12.52 -0.73
N PHE A 102 21.51 12.58 -1.97
CA PHE A 102 20.76 13.08 -3.11
C PHE A 102 20.18 11.91 -3.91
N LEU A 103 18.86 11.72 -3.77
CA LEU A 103 18.10 10.73 -4.52
C LEU A 103 17.39 11.41 -5.70
N PRO A 104 17.29 10.75 -6.87
CA PRO A 104 16.40 11.21 -7.93
C PRO A 104 14.94 11.20 -7.47
N LEU A 105 14.13 12.10 -8.03
CA LEU A 105 12.73 12.33 -7.61
C LEU A 105 11.87 11.06 -7.70
N ASP A 106 12.12 10.19 -8.68
CA ASP A 106 11.37 8.94 -8.90
C ASP A 106 11.59 7.90 -7.80
N LEU A 107 12.76 7.89 -7.15
CA LEU A 107 13.09 6.97 -6.07
C LEU A 107 12.65 7.51 -4.70
N ARG A 108 12.29 8.79 -4.61
CA ARG A 108 11.87 9.41 -3.36
C ARG A 108 10.53 8.81 -2.89
N PRO A 109 10.36 8.53 -1.58
CA PRO A 109 9.08 8.04 -1.08
C PRO A 109 7.96 9.06 -1.37
N LYS A 110 6.87 8.59 -1.97
CA LYS A 110 5.69 9.41 -2.24
C LYS A 110 4.93 9.65 -0.93
N LYS A 111 4.95 10.90 -0.45
CA LYS A 111 4.19 11.37 0.70
C LYS A 111 3.43 12.64 0.32
N THR A 112 2.40 12.99 1.08
CA THR A 112 1.70 14.27 0.88
C THR A 112 2.65 15.46 1.12
N ARG A 113 2.36 16.60 0.52
CA ARG A 113 3.19 17.82 0.67
C ARG A 113 3.32 18.25 2.13
N ALA A 114 2.22 18.20 2.89
CA ALA A 114 2.22 18.52 4.32
C ALA A 114 3.18 17.62 5.11
N ILE A 115 3.16 16.30 4.87
CA ILE A 115 4.08 15.35 5.52
C ILE A 115 5.54 15.59 5.12
N ARG A 116 5.80 16.07 3.89
CA ARG A 116 7.17 16.41 3.46
C ARG A 116 7.70 17.70 4.10
N LYS A 117 6.82 18.64 4.45
CA LYS A 117 7.18 19.95 5.03
C LYS A 117 7.24 19.97 6.56
N ARG A 118 6.58 19.02 7.25
CA ARG A 118 6.61 18.96 8.72
C ARG A 118 8.02 18.71 9.26
N LEU A 119 8.26 19.14 10.50
CA LEU A 119 9.49 18.86 11.23
C LEU A 119 9.73 17.35 11.42
N THR A 120 10.99 16.95 11.50
CA THR A 120 11.35 15.56 11.85
C THR A 120 11.01 15.27 13.31
N LYS A 121 10.75 14.00 13.66
CA LYS A 121 10.41 13.62 15.05
C LYS A 121 11.50 14.09 16.03
N HIS A 122 12.77 13.95 15.67
CA HIS A 122 13.89 14.46 16.45
C HIS A 122 13.82 15.97 16.65
N GLN A 123 13.56 16.76 15.61
CA GLN A 123 13.41 18.21 15.72
C GLN A 123 12.24 18.61 16.63
N VAL A 124 11.12 17.90 16.56
CA VAL A 124 9.97 18.13 17.44
C VAL A 124 10.32 17.81 18.90
N LEU A 125 11.04 16.71 19.14
CA LEU A 125 11.49 16.36 20.49
C LEU A 125 12.46 17.41 21.04
N VAL A 126 13.41 17.88 20.23
CA VAL A 126 14.36 18.94 20.63
C VAL A 126 13.63 20.27 20.89
N SER A 127 12.66 20.66 20.06
CA SER A 127 11.88 21.88 20.33
C SER A 127 11.06 21.78 21.62
N ASN A 128 10.61 20.58 21.96
CA ASN A 128 9.80 20.32 23.16
C ASN A 128 10.64 20.05 24.41
N ALA A 129 11.95 19.80 24.29
CA ALA A 129 12.84 19.48 25.41
C ALA A 129 13.00 20.64 26.40
N ASN A 130 12.72 21.87 25.97
CA ASN A 130 12.71 23.05 26.84
C ASN A 130 11.39 23.21 27.62
N HIS A 131 10.40 22.34 27.39
CA HIS A 131 9.13 22.31 28.10
C HIS A 131 9.17 21.18 29.14
N ILE A 132 9.30 21.54 30.42
CA ILE A 132 9.24 20.59 31.54
C ILE A 132 7.83 19.99 31.55
N ASN A 133 7.70 18.70 31.19
CA ASN A 133 6.44 18.01 31.45
C ASN A 133 6.39 17.74 32.95
N PHE A 134 5.56 18.50 33.68
CA PHE A 134 5.07 18.02 34.97
C PHE A 134 4.23 16.79 34.67
N ASP A 135 4.74 15.61 35.01
CA ASP A 135 3.98 14.38 34.90
C ASP A 135 2.70 14.53 35.73
N LEU A 136 1.55 14.29 35.10
CA LEU A 136 0.26 14.22 35.80
C LEU A 136 0.30 13.01 36.74
N VAL A 137 0.66 13.25 38.01
CA VAL A 137 0.56 12.25 39.06
C VAL A 137 -0.93 11.99 39.31
N VAL A 138 -1.41 10.82 38.87
CA VAL A 138 -2.77 10.36 39.15
C VAL A 138 -2.83 9.92 40.62
N TYR A 139 -3.17 10.84 41.52
CA TYR A 139 -3.43 10.49 42.90
C TYR A 139 -4.77 9.75 43.01
N ALA A 140 -4.74 8.46 43.33
CA ALA A 140 -5.92 7.72 43.75
C ALA A 140 -6.10 7.93 45.27
N LEU A 141 -7.12 8.69 45.67
CA LEU A 141 -7.56 8.71 47.06
C LEU A 141 -8.17 7.33 47.38
N LEU A 142 -7.45 6.48 48.13
CA LEU A 142 -8.03 5.27 48.69
C LEU A 142 -9.17 5.68 49.64
N PRO A 143 -10.40 5.14 49.52
CA PRO A 143 -11.46 5.42 50.47
C PRO A 143 -11.05 4.90 51.86
N PRO A 144 -11.34 5.63 52.95
CA PRO A 144 -11.00 5.18 54.30
C PRO A 144 -11.79 3.90 54.61
N LYS A 145 -11.07 2.86 55.02
CA LYS A 145 -11.66 1.60 55.51
C LYS A 145 -12.55 1.92 56.72
N PHE A 146 -13.86 1.84 56.51
CA PHE A 146 -14.87 1.91 57.55
C PHE A 146 -14.70 0.69 58.47
N LEU A 147 -14.09 0.89 59.64
CA LEU A 147 -14.01 -0.11 60.71
C LEU A 147 -15.42 -0.29 61.30
N MET A 148 -16.13 -1.33 60.87
CA MET A 148 -17.30 -1.80 61.60
C MET A 148 -16.85 -2.51 62.88
N LEU A 149 -16.95 -1.81 64.01
CA LEU A 149 -17.05 -2.44 65.32
C LEU A 149 -18.50 -2.92 65.50
N ASN A 150 -18.63 -4.22 65.75
CA ASN A 150 -19.87 -4.86 66.15
C ASN A 150 -20.28 -4.37 67.54
N SER A 151 -21.45 -3.73 67.65
CA SER A 151 -22.42 -3.96 68.73
C SER A 151 -23.67 -3.09 68.58
N CYS A 152 -24.80 -3.79 68.38
CA CYS A 152 -26.10 -3.52 68.99
C CYS A 152 -27.00 -2.32 68.55
N ILE A 153 -28.23 -2.71 68.14
CA ILE A 153 -29.55 -2.11 68.45
C ILE A 153 -30.18 -1.16 67.40
N PHE A 154 -31.21 -1.70 66.71
CA PHE A 154 -32.62 -1.22 66.63
C PHE A 154 -32.81 0.25 66.14
N VAL A 155 -33.46 0.60 65.01
CA VAL A 155 -34.90 0.50 64.65
C VAL A 155 -35.11 1.17 63.27
N VAL A 156 -35.85 0.49 62.37
CA VAL A 156 -36.96 0.89 61.47
C VAL A 156 -36.97 2.27 60.74
N PHE A 157 -37.63 2.25 59.56
CA PHE A 157 -38.21 3.32 58.70
C PHE A 157 -37.34 3.75 57.51
N HIS A 158 -37.53 3.21 56.30
CA HIS A 158 -38.58 3.45 55.29
C HIS A 158 -38.53 4.85 54.63
N PHE A 159 -38.46 4.83 53.29
CA PHE A 159 -38.85 5.84 52.28
C PHE A 159 -37.78 6.64 51.52
N CYS A 160 -37.66 6.28 50.23
CA CYS A 160 -37.88 7.05 48.98
C CYS A 160 -37.44 8.52 48.80
N GLU A 161 -37.21 8.81 47.50
CA GLU A 161 -37.07 10.08 46.75
C GLU A 161 -35.66 10.68 46.62
N ASN A 162 -35.05 10.69 45.42
CA ASN A 162 -35.36 11.52 44.23
C ASN A 162 -35.33 13.03 44.52
N TYR A 163 -34.18 13.64 44.25
CA TYR A 163 -34.05 14.95 43.62
C TYR A 163 -32.71 15.02 42.88
#